data_AF-A0A2E5W2W8-F1
#
_entry.id   AF-A0A2E5W2W8-F1
#
_cell.length_a   1.000
_cell.length_b   1.000
_cell.length_c   1.000
_cell.angle_alpha   90.00
_cell.angle_beta   90.00
_cell.angle_gamma   90.00
#
_symmetry.space_group_name_H-M   'P 1'
#
loop_
_entity.id
_entity.type
_entity.pdbx_description
1 polymer ?
#
loop_
_entity_poly.entity_id
_entity_poly.type
_entity_poly.pdbx_seq_one_letter_code
_entity_poly.pdbx_strand_id
1 'polypeptide(L)'
;MIQNLKITNFSIVLVTAAFSILSCSNQGTIHGGTYKDQEGNKVSAFYIYDYVARNDIEKHSVDALNGKNFHFSHFYFSHNSNIPTHLIEFSENMDNTLEILNRNINNLKFVSINNEDGKIKIINCSKNPLDKWCQPINHKEKY
;
A
#
# COMPACT_ATOMS: atom_id res chain seq x y z
N MET A 1 -73.90 4.39 6.60
CA MET A 1 -73.62 2.95 6.76
C MET A 1 -73.02 2.52 5.42
N ILE A 2 -71.73 2.28 5.21
CA ILE A 2 -70.66 1.65 5.99
C ILE A 2 -69.34 2.39 5.66
N GLN A 3 -68.50 2.64 6.67
CA GLN A 3 -67.12 3.10 6.56
C GLN A 3 -66.23 1.98 6.00
N ASN A 4 -65.22 2.29 5.18
CA ASN A 4 -63.99 1.50 4.95
C ASN A 4 -63.14 2.23 3.90
N LEU A 5 -61.82 2.29 3.91
CA LEU A 5 -60.77 2.13 4.91
C LEU A 5 -59.55 2.77 4.21
N LYS A 6 -58.85 3.69 4.87
CA LYS A 6 -57.61 4.28 4.32
C LYS A 6 -56.55 3.18 4.14
N ILE A 7 -55.97 3.04 2.96
CA ILE A 7 -54.65 2.42 2.80
C ILE A 7 -53.78 3.38 1.98
N THR A 8 -52.89 4.04 2.70
CA THR A 8 -51.79 4.88 2.24
C THR A 8 -50.85 4.08 1.35
N ASN A 9 -50.75 4.44 0.06
CA ASN A 9 -49.67 4.00 -0.80
C ASN A 9 -48.41 4.84 -0.51
N PHE A 10 -47.76 4.53 0.61
CA PHE A 10 -46.46 5.08 0.99
C PHE A 10 -45.46 3.92 1.01
N SER A 11 -45.12 3.38 -0.16
CA SER A 11 -44.16 2.28 -0.30
C SER A 11 -43.54 2.24 -1.69
N ILE A 12 -42.91 3.34 -2.10
CA ILE A 12 -41.86 3.33 -3.14
C ILE A 12 -40.74 4.28 -2.69
N VAL A 13 -40.22 4.06 -1.47
CA VAL A 13 -38.95 4.63 -1.01
C VAL A 13 -38.29 3.56 -0.17
N LEU A 14 -37.66 2.58 -0.83
CA LEU A 14 -36.63 1.67 -0.28
C LEU A 14 -36.49 0.55 -1.31
N VAL A 15 -35.63 0.71 -2.33
CA VAL A 15 -34.63 -0.28 -2.81
C VAL A 15 -33.84 0.41 -3.95
N THR A 16 -33.20 1.54 -3.64
CA THR A 16 -32.12 2.11 -4.47
C THR A 16 -30.90 2.47 -3.62
N ALA A 17 -30.84 1.94 -2.39
CA ALA A 17 -29.75 2.16 -1.45
C ALA A 17 -29.32 0.82 -0.83
N ALA A 18 -28.83 -0.11 -1.64
CA ALA A 18 -28.20 -1.34 -1.13
C ALA A 18 -27.16 -1.97 -2.08
N PHE A 19 -26.67 -1.24 -3.08
CA PHE A 19 -25.48 -1.64 -3.86
C PHE A 19 -24.31 -0.66 -3.64
N SER A 20 -24.27 -0.02 -2.47
CA SER A 20 -23.23 0.92 -2.07
C SER A 20 -22.35 0.36 -0.95
N ILE A 21 -22.13 -0.96 -0.96
CA ILE A 21 -21.24 -1.64 -0.03
C ILE A 21 -20.55 -2.73 -0.83
N LEU A 22 -19.30 -2.45 -1.25
CA LEU A 22 -18.18 -3.37 -1.53
C LEU A 22 -17.08 -2.75 -2.42
N SER A 23 -16.89 -1.42 -2.43
CA SER A 23 -15.59 -0.86 -2.81
C SER A 23 -14.71 -0.73 -1.57
N CYS A 24 -14.47 -1.84 -0.88
CA CYS A 24 -13.44 -1.93 0.16
C CYS A 24 -12.55 -3.12 -0.20
N SER A 25 -11.70 -2.95 -1.21
CA SER A 25 -10.81 -4.01 -1.70
C SER A 25 -9.36 -3.54 -1.73
N ASN A 26 -8.81 -3.20 -0.56
CA ASN A 26 -7.39 -3.49 -0.28
C ASN A 26 -7.25 -4.96 0.19
N GLN A 27 -8.08 -5.88 -0.34
CA GLN A 27 -8.22 -7.27 0.10
C GLN A 27 -6.98 -8.14 -0.17
N GLY A 28 -5.84 -7.54 -0.50
CA GLY A 28 -4.61 -8.26 -0.77
C GLY A 28 -3.34 -7.61 -0.23
N THR A 29 -3.41 -6.42 0.36
CA THR A 29 -2.25 -5.67 0.86
C THR A 29 -2.40 -5.43 2.35
N ILE A 30 -1.42 -5.90 3.13
CA ILE A 30 -1.39 -5.78 4.59
C ILE A 30 -0.21 -4.89 4.98
N HIS A 31 -0.44 -3.94 5.87
CA HIS A 31 0.62 -3.05 6.36
C HIS A 31 1.62 -3.82 7.23
N GLY A 32 2.91 -3.64 6.95
CA GLY A 32 4.02 -4.35 7.60
C GLY A 32 4.98 -3.43 8.34
N GLY A 33 4.59 -2.19 8.62
CA GLY A 33 5.40 -1.20 9.33
C GLY A 33 5.82 -0.02 8.47
N THR A 34 5.98 1.15 9.09
CA THR A 34 6.43 2.38 8.44
C THR A 34 7.40 3.13 9.34
N TYR A 35 8.57 3.45 8.80
CA TYR A 35 9.42 4.50 9.31
C TYR A 35 9.05 5.85 8.67
N LYS A 36 9.13 6.93 9.44
CA LYS A 36 8.90 8.30 8.97
C LYS A 36 9.92 9.25 9.60
N ASP A 37 10.55 10.10 8.79
CA ASP A 37 11.45 11.15 9.28
C ASP A 37 10.71 12.44 9.68
N GLN A 38 11.48 13.47 10.06
CA GLN A 38 10.94 14.75 10.53
C GLN A 38 10.29 15.55 9.39
N GLU A 39 10.84 15.43 8.18
CA GLU A 39 10.36 16.04 6.93
C GLU A 39 9.08 15.36 6.42
N GLY A 40 8.82 14.15 6.90
CA GLY A 40 7.65 13.35 6.60
C GLY A 40 7.83 12.35 5.46
N ASN A 41 9.07 12.14 5.00
CA ASN A 41 9.41 11.07 4.10
C ASN A 41 9.23 9.71 4.78
N LYS A 42 8.90 8.69 4.00
CA LYS A 42 8.48 7.39 4.52
C LYS A 42 9.16 6.23 3.83
N VAL A 43 9.50 5.22 4.62
CA VAL A 43 9.81 3.88 4.12
C VAL A 43 8.83 2.93 4.76
N SER A 44 8.08 2.18 3.95
CA SER A 44 7.05 1.26 4.45
C SER A 44 7.21 -0.13 3.85
N ALA A 45 6.97 -1.14 4.68
CA ALA A 45 6.79 -2.51 4.23
C ALA A 45 5.31 -2.83 4.13
N PHE A 46 4.96 -3.60 3.11
CA PHE A 46 3.66 -4.19 2.94
C PHE A 46 3.81 -5.66 2.57
N TYR A 47 2.86 -6.46 3.00
CA TYR A 47 2.70 -7.85 2.61
C TYR A 47 1.61 -7.94 1.56
N ILE A 48 1.87 -8.70 0.48
CA ILE A 48 0.90 -8.92 -0.59
C ILE A 48 0.72 -10.40 -0.89
N TYR A 49 -0.53 -10.80 -1.15
CA TYR A 49 -0.81 -12.14 -1.66
C TYR A 49 -0.40 -12.25 -3.13
N ASP A 50 -0.14 -13.48 -3.60
CA ASP A 50 0.35 -13.73 -4.97
C ASP A 50 -0.67 -13.34 -6.06
N TYR A 51 -1.96 -13.24 -5.72
CA TYR A 51 -3.01 -12.81 -6.66
C TYR A 51 -3.09 -11.29 -6.85
N VAL A 52 -2.38 -10.50 -6.05
CA VAL A 52 -2.44 -9.03 -6.14
C VAL A 52 -1.85 -8.57 -7.46
N ALA A 53 -2.65 -7.85 -8.24
CA ALA A 53 -2.22 -7.35 -9.54
C ALA A 53 -1.38 -6.08 -9.38
N ARG A 54 -0.53 -5.82 -10.38
CA ARG A 54 0.26 -4.58 -10.44
C ARG A 54 -0.62 -3.32 -10.34
N ASN A 55 -1.79 -3.31 -10.99
CA ASN A 55 -2.68 -2.16 -10.98
C ASN A 55 -3.24 -1.86 -9.57
N ASP A 56 -3.38 -2.89 -8.73
CA ASP A 56 -3.79 -2.71 -7.33
C ASP A 56 -2.68 -2.06 -6.52
N ILE A 57 -1.42 -2.43 -6.79
CA ILE A 57 -0.22 -1.78 -6.21
C ILE A 57 -0.13 -0.32 -6.64
N GLU A 58 -0.40 -0.02 -7.92
CA GLU A 58 -0.43 1.35 -8.45
C GLU A 58 -1.48 2.19 -7.73
N LYS A 59 -2.71 1.69 -7.63
CA LYS A 59 -3.80 2.37 -6.92
C LYS A 59 -3.46 2.60 -5.45
N HIS A 60 -3.01 1.57 -4.74
CA HIS A 60 -2.61 1.66 -3.35
C HIS A 60 -1.50 2.72 -3.14
N SER A 61 -0.54 2.78 -4.05
CA SER A 61 0.56 3.74 -3.97
C SER A 61 0.11 5.17 -4.23
N VAL A 62 -0.84 5.39 -5.16
CA VAL A 62 -1.45 6.70 -5.42
C VAL A 62 -2.23 7.19 -4.21
N ASP A 63 -3.04 6.33 -3.61
CA ASP A 63 -3.84 6.67 -2.43
C ASP A 63 -2.94 7.10 -1.25
N ALA A 64 -1.74 6.52 -1.14
CA ALA A 64 -0.81 6.84 -0.07
C ALA A 64 -0.16 8.24 -0.16
N LEU A 65 -0.12 8.87 -1.35
CA LEU A 65 0.38 10.24 -1.51
C LEU A 65 -0.46 11.26 -0.72
N ASN A 66 -1.76 11.01 -0.54
CA ASN A 66 -2.69 11.88 0.19
C ASN A 66 -2.53 13.38 -0.15
N GLY A 67 -2.17 13.71 -1.40
CA GLY A 67 -1.99 15.08 -1.88
C GLY A 67 -0.81 15.86 -1.30
N LYS A 68 0.22 15.18 -0.74
CA LYS A 68 1.39 15.83 -0.13
C LYS A 68 2.68 15.47 -0.87
N ASN A 69 3.62 16.43 -0.90
CA ASN A 69 4.92 16.29 -1.57
C ASN A 69 6.01 15.81 -0.59
N PHE A 70 5.86 14.60 -0.03
CA PHE A 70 6.95 13.93 0.69
C PHE A 70 7.45 12.73 -0.12
N HIS A 71 8.74 12.39 0.00
CA HIS A 71 9.26 11.18 -0.62
C HIS A 71 8.78 9.94 0.13
N PHE A 72 8.38 8.92 -0.61
CA PHE A 72 8.04 7.63 -0.05
C PHE A 72 8.66 6.51 -0.86
N SER A 73 8.96 5.42 -0.16
CA SER A 73 9.33 4.15 -0.74
C SER A 73 8.52 3.05 -0.07
N HIS A 74 7.66 2.37 -0.83
CA HIS A 74 6.86 1.25 -0.36
C HIS A 74 7.41 -0.03 -0.96
N PHE A 75 7.75 -0.98 -0.09
CA PHE A 75 8.26 -2.28 -0.45
C PHE A 75 7.16 -3.32 -0.22
N TYR A 76 6.75 -4.01 -1.29
CA TYR A 76 5.68 -4.99 -1.26
C TYR A 76 6.28 -6.39 -1.36
N PHE A 77 6.25 -7.11 -0.26
CA PHE A 77 6.80 -8.45 -0.13
C PHE A 77 5.70 -9.50 -0.21
N SER A 78 6.06 -10.74 -0.54
CA SER A 78 5.12 -11.87 -0.45
C SER A 78 4.51 -11.96 0.96
N HIS A 79 3.25 -12.38 1.06
CA HIS A 79 2.52 -12.46 2.32
C HIS A 79 3.23 -13.28 3.42
N ASN A 80 3.99 -14.30 3.03
CA ASN A 80 4.71 -15.18 3.96
C ASN A 80 6.08 -14.64 4.37
N SER A 81 6.39 -13.39 4.03
CA SER A 81 7.64 -12.75 4.44
C SER A 81 7.55 -12.38 5.91
N ASN A 82 8.46 -12.90 6.73
CA ASN A 82 8.48 -12.60 8.17
C ASN A 82 9.30 -11.33 8.45
N ILE A 83 8.91 -10.20 7.87
CA ILE A 83 9.63 -8.94 8.07
C ILE A 83 9.38 -8.46 9.50
N PRO A 84 10.43 -8.06 10.24
CA PRO A 84 10.27 -7.63 11.61
C PRO A 84 9.66 -6.22 11.66
N THR A 85 8.34 -6.13 11.57
CA THR A 85 7.56 -4.87 11.55
C THR A 85 7.93 -3.93 12.69
N HIS A 86 8.08 -4.44 13.90
CA HIS A 86 8.48 -3.63 15.06
C HIS A 86 9.83 -2.93 14.86
N LEU A 87 10.80 -3.57 14.19
CA LEU A 87 12.10 -2.94 13.94
C LEU A 87 12.00 -1.80 12.93
N ILE A 88 11.07 -1.88 11.98
CA ILE A 88 10.81 -0.80 11.03
C ILE A 88 10.23 0.42 11.77
N GLU A 89 9.24 0.20 12.64
CA GLU A 89 8.56 1.27 13.36
C GLU A 89 9.46 1.99 14.36
N PHE A 90 10.41 1.27 14.97
CA PHE A 90 11.39 1.80 15.91
C PHE A 90 12.76 2.12 15.28
N SER A 91 12.86 2.09 13.95
CA SER A 91 14.11 2.37 13.26
C SER A 91 14.58 3.81 13.53
N GLU A 92 15.88 3.98 13.74
CA GLU A 92 16.50 5.27 14.05
C GLU A 92 16.53 6.21 12.84
N ASN A 93 16.61 5.66 11.62
CA ASN A 93 16.69 6.42 10.37
C ASN A 93 16.25 5.57 9.17
N MET A 94 16.22 6.17 7.98
CA MET A 94 15.89 5.47 6.72
C MET A 94 16.89 4.37 6.39
N ASP A 95 18.19 4.57 6.62
CA ASP A 95 19.21 3.58 6.28
C ASP A 95 19.03 2.28 7.09
N ASN A 96 18.77 2.41 8.40
CA ASN A 96 18.47 1.28 9.28
C ASN A 96 17.19 0.55 8.82
N THR A 97 16.15 1.29 8.44
CA THR A 97 14.92 0.71 7.88
C THR A 97 15.23 -0.10 6.62
N LEU A 98 16.00 0.48 5.70
CA LEU A 98 16.38 -0.17 4.46
C LEU A 98 17.24 -1.42 4.69
N GLU A 99 18.12 -1.41 5.70
CA GLU A 99 18.88 -2.59 6.09
C GLU A 99 17.98 -3.74 6.57
N ILE A 100 16.97 -3.43 7.39
CA ILE A 100 15.96 -4.41 7.84
C ILE A 100 15.23 -5.03 6.65
N LEU A 101 14.81 -4.20 5.68
CA LEU A 101 14.12 -4.65 4.48
C LEU A 101 15.02 -5.48 3.56
N ASN A 102 16.29 -5.11 3.42
CA ASN A 102 17.26 -5.82 2.57
C ASN A 102 17.45 -7.28 2.98
N ARG A 103 17.34 -7.61 4.27
CA ARG A 103 17.41 -9.01 4.75
C ARG A 103 16.33 -9.90 4.16
N ASN A 104 15.25 -9.32 3.64
CA ASN A 104 14.11 -10.01 3.05
C ASN A 104 13.95 -9.75 1.54
N ILE A 105 14.97 -9.18 0.87
CA ILE A 105 14.88 -8.72 -0.52
C ILE A 105 14.46 -9.83 -1.51
N ASN A 106 14.82 -11.09 -1.22
CA ASN A 106 14.45 -12.23 -2.06
C ASN A 106 12.93 -12.48 -2.12
N ASN A 107 12.17 -11.96 -1.15
CA ASN A 107 10.72 -12.06 -1.11
C ASN A 107 10.01 -10.80 -1.65
N LEU A 108 10.78 -9.79 -2.09
CA LEU A 108 10.27 -8.54 -2.62
C LEU A 108 9.63 -8.76 -4.00
N LYS A 109 8.39 -8.32 -4.16
CA LYS A 109 7.62 -8.46 -5.40
C LYS A 109 7.58 -7.14 -6.16
N PHE A 110 7.27 -6.05 -5.45
CA PHE A 110 7.19 -4.71 -6.03
C PHE A 110 7.83 -3.66 -5.14
N VAL A 111 8.28 -2.58 -5.77
CA VAL A 111 8.62 -1.33 -5.08
C VAL A 111 7.84 -0.19 -5.73
N SER A 112 7.24 0.65 -4.89
CA SER A 112 6.70 1.94 -5.32
C SER A 112 7.53 3.07 -4.75
N ILE A 113 7.94 3.99 -5.60
CA ILE A 113 8.60 5.23 -5.18
C ILE A 113 7.93 6.41 -5.87
N ASN A 114 7.94 7.58 -5.25
CA ASN A 114 7.63 8.83 -5.93
C ASN A 114 8.88 9.67 -6.20
N ASN A 115 8.84 10.42 -7.29
CA ASN A 115 9.83 11.46 -7.58
C ASN A 115 9.44 12.80 -6.92
N GLU A 116 10.27 13.82 -7.12
CA GLU A 116 10.03 15.18 -6.61
C GLU A 116 8.72 15.80 -7.12
N ASP A 117 8.26 15.41 -8.31
CA ASP A 117 6.96 15.83 -8.87
C ASP A 117 5.76 15.06 -8.31
N GLY A 118 5.98 14.14 -7.36
CA GLY A 118 4.95 13.25 -6.83
C GLY A 118 4.48 12.16 -7.81
N LYS A 119 5.15 11.99 -8.96
CA LYS A 119 4.85 10.91 -9.90
C LYS A 119 5.35 9.59 -9.34
N ILE A 120 4.49 8.58 -9.40
CA ILE A 120 4.79 7.24 -8.89
C ILE A 120 5.42 6.37 -9.97
N LYS A 121 6.52 5.71 -9.60
CA LYS A 121 7.13 4.62 -10.35
C LYS A 121 6.91 3.31 -9.60
N ILE A 122 6.29 2.34 -10.28
CA ILE A 122 6.19 0.95 -9.80
C ILE A 122 7.23 0.08 -10.50
N ILE A 123 8.01 -0.63 -9.70
CA ILE A 123 9.03 -1.56 -10.13
C ILE A 123 8.54 -2.97 -9.77
N ASN A 124 8.54 -3.88 -10.74
CA ASN A 124 8.25 -5.30 -10.50
C ASN A 124 9.58 -6.05 -10.42
N CYS A 125 9.97 -6.47 -9.22
CA CYS A 125 11.26 -7.11 -8.96
C CYS A 125 11.36 -8.53 -9.52
N SER A 126 10.23 -9.20 -9.78
CA SER A 126 10.24 -10.49 -10.48
C SER A 126 10.51 -10.33 -11.99
N LYS A 127 10.11 -9.20 -12.58
CA LYS A 127 10.35 -8.90 -14.00
C LYS A 127 11.64 -8.13 -14.25
N ASN A 128 12.06 -7.31 -13.29
CA ASN A 128 13.29 -6.54 -13.36
C ASN A 128 14.11 -6.74 -12.08
N PRO A 129 14.67 -7.95 -11.88
CA PRO A 129 15.40 -8.26 -10.64
C PRO A 129 16.64 -7.39 -10.48
N LEU A 130 17.26 -6.93 -11.57
CA LEU A 130 18.48 -6.11 -11.54
C LEU A 130 18.22 -4.61 -11.31
N ASP A 131 16.97 -4.17 -11.14
CA ASP A 131 16.70 -2.79 -10.72
C ASP A 131 17.35 -2.55 -9.35
N LYS A 132 17.96 -1.39 -9.16
CA LYS A 132 18.67 -1.03 -7.91
C LYS A 132 17.79 -1.14 -6.66
N TRP A 133 16.47 -1.00 -6.80
CA TRP A 133 15.52 -1.14 -5.69
C TRP A 133 15.12 -2.59 -5.39
N CYS A 134 15.48 -3.52 -6.26
CA CYS A 134 15.22 -4.95 -6.13
C CYS A 134 16.46 -5.74 -5.72
N GLN A 135 17.59 -5.05 -5.56
CA GLN A 135 18.87 -5.60 -5.14
C GLN A 135 19.14 -5.25 -3.68
N PRO A 136 19.94 -6.05 -2.96
CA PRO A 136 20.46 -5.64 -1.66
C PRO A 136 21.17 -4.28 -1.81
N ILE A 137 20.76 -3.29 -1.04
CA ILE A 137 21.40 -1.97 -1.09
C ILE A 137 22.82 -2.11 -0.56
N ASN A 138 23.79 -1.94 -1.44
CA ASN A 138 25.19 -1.95 -1.08
C ASN A 138 25.55 -0.57 -0.52
N HIS A 139 25.71 -0.46 0.80
CA HIS A 139 26.05 0.80 1.50
C HIS A 139 27.39 1.45 1.06
N LYS A 140 28.10 0.84 0.11
CA LYS A 140 29.37 1.33 -0.47
C LYS A 140 29.20 2.26 -1.66
N GLU A 141 28.00 2.37 -2.22
CA GLU A 141 27.68 3.33 -3.28
C GLU A 141 26.81 4.44 -2.68
N LYS A 142 27.43 5.30 -1.85
CA LYS A 142 26.82 6.56 -1.41
C LYS A 142 27.68 7.70 -1.96
N TYR A 143 27.00 8.59 -2.68
CA TYR A 143 27.43 9.81 -3.40
C TYR A 143 27.97 9.62 -4.82
#